data_AF-A0A0F3P029-F1
#
_entry.id   AF-A0A0F3P029-F1
#
_cell.length_a   1.000
_cell.length_b   1.000
_cell.length_c   1.000
_cell.angle_alpha   90.00
_cell.angle_beta   90.00
_cell.angle_gamma   90.00
#
_symmetry.space_group_name_H-M   'P 1'
#
loop_
_entity.id
_entity.type
_entity.pdbx_description
1 polymer ?
#
loop_
_entity_poly.entity_id
_entity_poly.type
_entity_poly.pdbx_seq_one_letter_code
_entity_poly.pdbx_strand_id
1 'polypeptide(L)' 'MTIQQKGELLSCFDLASYFLVLVDREAGDVITQLKLQKLVYFAQGVHLALFDKPLFKEDIEAWENGC' A
#
# COMPACT_ATOMS: atom_id res chain seq x y z
N MET A 1 -25.16 -10.40 -15.63
CA MET A 1 -24.94 -9.13 -14.91
C MET A 1 -23.43 -8.91 -14.84
N THR A 2 -22.89 -8.20 -15.82
CA THR A 2 -21.44 -7.94 -15.90
C THR A 2 -21.16 -6.74 -15.02
N ILE A 3 -20.61 -6.96 -13.83
CA ILE A 3 -20.10 -5.86 -13.01
C ILE A 3 -18.83 -5.35 -13.71
N GLN A 4 -18.98 -4.29 -14.48
CA GLN A 4 -17.85 -3.49 -14.94
C GLN A 4 -17.31 -2.75 -13.70
N GLN A 5 -16.36 -3.35 -12.99
CA GLN A 5 -15.53 -2.61 -12.05
C GLN A 5 -14.71 -1.63 -12.89
N LYS A 6 -15.15 -0.38 -12.97
CA LYS A 6 -14.39 0.71 -13.56
C LYS A 6 -13.19 0.94 -12.63
N GLY A 7 -12.13 0.17 -12.84
CA GLY A 7 -10.96 0.11 -11.98
C GLY A 7 -10.13 1.37 -12.10
N GLU A 8 -10.49 2.41 -11.35
CA GLU A 8 -9.52 3.43 -11.01
C GLU A 8 -8.45 2.79 -10.13
N LEU A 9 -7.19 3.00 -10.52
CA LEU A 9 -6.05 2.63 -9.69
C LEU A 9 -6.19 3.32 -8.33
N LEU A 10 -5.93 2.57 -7.26
CA LEU A 10 -5.89 3.12 -5.90
C LEU A 10 -4.85 4.24 -5.82
N SER A 11 -4.99 5.11 -4.83
CA SER A 11 -3.86 5.93 -4.37
C SER A 11 -3.06 5.20 -3.30
N CYS A 12 -1.79 5.56 -3.14
CA CYS A 12 -0.96 5.09 -2.04
C CYS A 12 -1.56 5.44 -0.67
N PHE A 13 -2.35 6.51 -0.58
CA PHE A 13 -3.08 6.92 0.62
C PHE A 13 -4.27 6.01 0.95
N ASP A 14 -4.96 5.48 -0.06
CA ASP A 14 -6.04 4.51 0.15
C ASP A 14 -5.47 3.22 0.76
N LEU A 15 -4.34 2.75 0.22
CA LEU A 15 -3.64 1.60 0.76
C LEU A 15 -3.07 1.85 2.16
N ALA A 16 -2.50 3.03 2.40
CA ALA A 16 -2.04 3.42 3.72
C ALA A 16 -3.18 3.43 4.75
N SER A 17 -4.34 3.99 4.37
CA SER A 17 -5.54 4.02 5.20
C SER A 17 -6.05 2.61 5.52
N TYR A 18 -6.02 1.71 4.53
CA TYR A 18 -6.34 0.30 4.75
C TYR A 18 -5.44 -0.32 5.83
N PHE A 19 -4.12 -0.13 5.76
CA PHE A 19 -3.22 -0.61 6.81
C PHE A 19 -3.50 0.00 8.18
N LEU A 20 -3.86 1.29 8.26
CA LEU A 20 -4.19 1.95 9.53
C LEU A 20 -5.44 1.36 10.18
N VAL A 21 -6.45 0.98 9.39
CA VAL A 21 -7.67 0.33 9.89
C VAL A 21 -7.40 -1.06 10.46
N LEU A 22 -6.38 -1.76 9.96
CA LEU A 22 -6.00 -3.09 10.44
C LEU A 22 -5.22 -3.09 11.76
N VAL A 23 -4.80 -1.93 12.27
CA VAL A 23 -4.04 -1.83 13.52
C VAL A 23 -4.96 -1.97 14.72
N ASP A 24 -4.77 -3.01 15.53
CA ASP A 24 -5.51 -3.23 16.78
C ASP A 24 -4.89 -2.42 17.93
N ARG A 25 -5.37 -1.18 18.07
CA ARG A 25 -4.89 -0.27 19.11
C ARG A 25 -5.28 -0.71 20.52
N GLU A 26 -6.36 -1.49 20.67
CA GLU A 26 -6.80 -2.01 21.98
C GLU A 26 -5.88 -3.15 22.45
N ALA A 27 -5.37 -3.95 21.51
CA ALA A 27 -4.31 -4.94 21.77
C ALA A 27 -2.92 -4.30 22.00
N GLY A 28 -2.80 -2.97 21.87
CA GLY A 28 -1.54 -2.24 22.03
C GLY A 28 -0.67 -2.18 20.78
N ASP A 29 -1.20 -2.51 19.60
CA ASP A 29 -0.44 -2.41 18.36
C ASP A 29 -0.12 -0.96 18.01
N VAL A 30 1.09 -0.74 17.52
CA VAL A 30 1.57 0.55 17.05
C VAL A 30 2.11 0.42 15.63
N ILE A 31 1.73 1.38 14.78
CA ILE A 31 2.30 1.57 13.46
C ILE A 31 2.99 2.93 13.40
N THR A 32 4.29 2.92 13.11
CA THR A 32 5.05 4.15 12.90
C THR A 32 4.93 4.60 11.45
N GLN A 33 5.18 5.90 11.21
CA GLN A 33 5.20 6.46 9.85
C GLN A 33 6.12 5.66 8.90
N LEU A 34 7.33 5.31 9.37
CA LEU A 34 8.29 4.54 8.57
C LEU A 34 7.80 3.11 8.28
N LYS A 35 7.16 2.44 9.24
CA LYS A 35 6.57 1.11 9.02
C LYS A 35 5.46 1.19 7.98
N LEU A 36 4.59 2.20 8.05
CA LEU A 36 3.51 2.39 7.09
C LEU A 36 4.04 2.63 5.67
N GLN A 37 5.05 3.49 5.51
CA GLN A 37 5.71 3.72 4.22
C GLN A 37 6.31 2.44 3.64
N LYS A 38 6.98 1.62 4.47
CA LYS A 38 7.52 0.33 4.04
C LYS A 38 6.42 -0.64 3.60
N LEU A 39 5.31 -0.72 4.32
CA LEU A 39 4.20 -1.60 3.96
C LEU A 39 3.60 -1.23 2.60
N VAL A 40 3.38 0.06 2.36
CA VAL A 40 2.89 0.57 1.07
C VAL A 40 3.90 0.29 -0.06
N TYR A 41 5.20 0.52 0.20
CA TYR A 41 6.29 0.21 -0.74
C TYR A 41 6.27 -1.27 -1.14
N PHE A 42 6.28 -2.17 -0.15
CA PHE A 42 6.32 -3.61 -0.39
C PHE A 42 5.06 -4.12 -1.09
N ALA A 43 3.89 -3.57 -0.78
CA ALA A 43 2.64 -3.99 -1.40
C ALA A 43 2.63 -3.75 -2.92
N GLN A 44 3.06 -2.57 -3.39
CA GLN A 44 3.21 -2.32 -4.83
C GLN A 44 4.27 -3.23 -5.44
N GLY A 45 5.44 -3.37 -4.80
CA GLY A 45 6.53 -4.20 -5.32
C GLY A 45 6.13 -5.67 -5.48
N VAL A 46 5.44 -6.23 -4.49
CA VAL A 46 4.90 -7.60 -4.55
C VAL A 46 3.80 -7.70 -5.61
N HIS A 47 2.89 -6.73 -5.70
CA HIS A 47 1.83 -6.76 -6.70
C HIS A 47 2.38 -6.66 -8.13
N LEU A 48 3.39 -5.80 -8.35
CA LEU A 48 4.13 -5.73 -9.62
C LEU A 48 4.80 -7.07 -9.94
N ALA A 49 5.51 -7.68 -8.97
CA ALA A 49 6.19 -8.96 -9.19
C ALA A 49 5.24 -10.12 -9.51
N LEU A 50 4.03 -10.12 -8.94
CA LEU A 50 3.05 -11.20 -9.11
C LEU A 50 2.12 -11.01 -10.31
N PHE A 51 1.74 -9.77 -10.62
CA PHE A 51 0.68 -9.46 -11.59
C PHE A 51 1.14 -8.58 -12.74
N ASP A 52 2.39 -8.11 -12.73
CA ASP A 52 2.97 -7.20 -13.73
C ASP A 52 2.15 -5.92 -13.93
N LYS A 53 1.51 -5.46 -12.84
CA LYS A 53 0.60 -4.30 -12.83
C LYS A 53 0.79 -3.46 -11.56
N PRO A 54 0.67 -2.14 -11.64
CA PRO A 54 0.67 -1.29 -10.46
C PRO A 54 -0.58 -1.57 -9.59
N LEU A 55 -0.41 -1.57 -8.27
CA LEU A 55 -1.52 -1.64 -7.31
C LEU A 55 -2.14 -0.25 -7.08
N PHE A 56 -1.31 0.78 -7.04
CA PHE A 56 -1.69 2.19 -6.97
C PHE A 56 -0.92 3.04 -8.00
N LYS A 57 -1.42 4.25 -8.25
CA LYS A 57 -0.98 5.13 -9.34
C LYS A 57 0.32 5.88 -9.09
N GLU A 58 0.67 6.14 -7.82
CA GLU A 58 1.88 6.87 -7.47
C GLU A 58 3.14 6.03 -7.71
N ASP A 59 4.17 6.66 -8.24
CA ASP A 59 5.48 6.04 -8.37
C ASP A 59 6.10 5.84 -6.99
N ILE A 60 6.86 4.76 -6.85
CA ILE A 60 7.66 4.54 -5.65
C ILE A 60 9.12 4.84 -5.92
N GLU A 61 9.66 5.76 -5.13
CA GLU A 61 11.07 6.10 -5.15
C GLU A 61 11.83 5.27 -4.11
N ALA A 62 12.84 4.51 -4.56
CA ALA A 62 13.79 3.88 -3.67
C ALA A 62 14.79 4.95 -3.19
N TRP A 63 14.75 5.30 -1.91
CA TRP A 63 15.72 6.24 -1.35
C TRP A 63 17.08 5.53 -1.20
N GLU A 64 18.13 6.11 -1.79
CA GLU A 64 19.48 5.53 -1.89
C GLU A 64 20.07 5.09 -0.54
N ASN A 65 19.64 5.71 0.56
CA ASN A 65 20.16 5.41 1.90
C ASN A 65 19.30 4.45 2.73
N GLY A 66 18.20 3.93 2.18
CA GLY A 66 17.38 2.92 2.87
C GLY A 66 16.96 3.36 4.28
N CYS A 67 16.07 4.36 4.36
CA CYS A 67 15.54 5.01 5.58
C CYS A 67 16.38 6.17 6.12
#